data_AF-A0A7Y2DAF8-F1
#
_entry.id   AF-A0A7Y2DAF8-F1
#
_cell.length_a   1.000
_cell.length_b   1.000
_cell.length_c   1.000
_cell.angle_alpha   90.00
_cell.angle_beta   90.00
_cell.angle_gamma   90.00
#
_symmetry.space_group_name_H-M   'P 1'
#
loop_
_entity.id
_entity.type
_entity.pdbx_description
1 polymer ?
#
loop_
_entity_poly.entity_id
_entity_poly.type
_entity_poly.pdbx_seq_one_letter_code
_entity_poly.pdbx_strand_id
1 'polypeptide(L)'
;LYMTEPNAEPAALNTVISQTRPLASDLTQNPNLAAAQELIELRYDGDPRYFAIPSVDDLDTFGLERGREIFAEHFGDASDFVFVFAGDFDPDEIERLSARYLGTLPADGVEDEFADTAPAPPTTPTRGEVQAGTEQGSVTYLWNAPANYDETTRMTMRYLEIIVAQRLRVLLREQLSATYSPFVSMTLNELPRPTIDTYLQIGSDPERLPEVIDALRANLDDLRATGPTGSEFATAREQLTSEFQLVDNGLYMDALLYYTTHPNEDPNELGARPLLVGRISAADVQALAAAILPANAYVEVTLTPR
;
A
#
# COMPACT_ATOMS: atom_id res chain seq x y z
N LEU A 1 -25.36 -5.31 14.40
CA LEU A 1 -26.19 -5.07 13.20
C LEU A 1 -25.47 -5.55 11.95
N TYR A 2 -24.29 -5.02 11.58
CA TYR A 2 -23.63 -5.48 10.35
C TYR A 2 -23.22 -6.96 10.34
N MET A 3 -22.59 -7.46 11.41
CA MET A 3 -22.17 -8.87 11.53
C MET A 3 -23.35 -9.87 11.55
N THR A 4 -24.43 -9.53 12.27
CA THR A 4 -25.56 -10.46 12.50
C THR A 4 -26.70 -10.31 11.50
N GLU A 5 -26.87 -9.13 10.90
CA GLU A 5 -27.99 -8.78 10.02
C GLU A 5 -27.48 -7.92 8.84
N PRO A 6 -26.60 -8.43 7.97
CA PRO A 6 -26.10 -7.68 6.83
C PRO A 6 -27.22 -7.40 5.83
N ASN A 7 -27.41 -6.12 5.50
CA ASN A 7 -28.31 -5.74 4.41
C ASN A 7 -27.65 -6.06 3.07
N ALA A 8 -28.21 -7.04 2.35
CA ALA A 8 -27.74 -7.43 1.02
C ALA A 8 -28.92 -7.41 0.05
N GLU A 9 -28.91 -6.41 -0.83
CA GLU A 9 -30.00 -6.16 -1.78
C GLU A 9 -29.53 -6.48 -3.20
N PRO A 10 -30.32 -7.21 -4.00
CA PRO A 10 -29.99 -7.48 -5.41
C PRO A 10 -29.72 -6.20 -6.22
N ALA A 11 -30.41 -5.10 -5.89
CA ALA A 11 -30.22 -3.81 -6.54
C ALA A 11 -28.82 -3.21 -6.30
N ALA A 12 -28.26 -3.39 -5.09
CA ALA A 12 -26.92 -2.93 -4.76
C ALA A 12 -25.86 -3.73 -5.55
N LEU A 13 -25.99 -5.07 -5.58
CA LEU A 13 -25.10 -5.91 -6.38
C LEU A 13 -25.17 -5.58 -7.88
N ASN A 14 -26.38 -5.43 -8.42
CA ASN A 14 -26.58 -5.06 -9.82
C ASN A 14 -25.98 -3.70 -10.15
N THR A 15 -26.00 -2.75 -9.20
CA THR A 15 -25.36 -1.45 -9.37
C THR A 15 -23.85 -1.61 -9.52
N VAL A 16 -23.20 -2.36 -8.62
CA VAL A 16 -21.76 -2.65 -8.70
C VAL A 16 -21.42 -3.34 -10.03
N ILE A 17 -22.13 -4.42 -10.39
CA ILE A 17 -21.90 -5.13 -11.66
C ILE A 17 -22.05 -4.18 -12.86
N SER A 18 -23.09 -3.34 -12.88
CA SER A 18 -23.34 -2.42 -14.00
C SER A 18 -22.28 -1.34 -14.15
N GLN A 19 -21.66 -0.90 -13.04
CA GLN A 19 -20.61 0.11 -13.03
C GLN A 19 -19.24 -0.50 -13.36
N THR A 20 -18.98 -1.72 -12.90
CA THR A 20 -17.70 -2.43 -13.10
C THR A 20 -17.60 -3.07 -14.48
N ARG A 21 -18.69 -3.63 -15.04
CA ARG A 21 -18.68 -4.37 -16.30
C ARG A 21 -18.10 -3.61 -17.49
N PRO A 22 -18.44 -2.32 -17.74
CA PRO A 22 -17.84 -1.58 -18.86
C PRO A 22 -16.32 -1.49 -18.76
N LEU A 23 -15.80 -1.28 -17.54
CA LEU A 23 -14.36 -1.23 -17.28
C LEU A 23 -13.71 -2.61 -17.47
N ALA A 24 -14.32 -3.66 -16.92
CA ALA A 24 -13.82 -5.04 -17.06
C ALA A 24 -13.83 -5.54 -18.52
N SER A 25 -14.78 -5.06 -19.33
CA SER A 25 -14.90 -5.45 -20.75
C SER A 25 -13.87 -4.76 -21.64
N ASP A 26 -13.40 -3.57 -21.23
CA ASP A 26 -12.42 -2.78 -21.97
C ASP A 26 -11.61 -1.89 -21.02
N LEU A 27 -10.55 -2.48 -20.45
CA LEU A 27 -9.65 -1.80 -19.51
C LEU A 27 -9.03 -0.54 -20.11
N THR A 28 -8.88 -0.50 -21.43
CA THR A 28 -8.18 0.58 -22.12
C THR A 28 -8.91 1.94 -22.00
N GLN A 29 -10.18 1.94 -21.58
CA GLN A 29 -10.96 3.14 -21.26
C GLN A 29 -10.51 3.82 -19.95
N ASN A 30 -9.85 3.07 -19.07
CA ASN A 30 -9.25 3.59 -17.85
C ASN A 30 -7.75 3.25 -17.83
N PRO A 31 -6.89 4.19 -18.24
CA PRO A 31 -5.46 3.92 -18.39
C PRO A 31 -4.77 3.48 -17.10
N ASN A 32 -5.17 4.05 -15.96
CA ASN A 32 -4.63 3.68 -14.65
C ASN A 32 -5.02 2.24 -14.30
N LEU A 33 -6.25 1.84 -14.60
CA LEU A 33 -6.72 0.48 -14.35
C LEU A 33 -6.01 -0.53 -15.27
N ALA A 34 -5.85 -0.23 -16.56
CA ALA A 34 -5.12 -1.08 -17.49
C ALA A 34 -3.66 -1.28 -17.06
N ALA A 35 -2.98 -0.20 -16.66
CA ALA A 35 -1.61 -0.28 -16.14
C ALA A 35 -1.52 -1.05 -14.81
N ALA A 36 -2.49 -0.87 -13.91
CA ALA A 36 -2.54 -1.61 -12.64
C ALA A 36 -2.78 -3.10 -12.85
N GLN A 37 -3.65 -3.48 -13.79
CA GLN A 37 -3.90 -4.88 -14.14
C GLN A 37 -2.64 -5.54 -14.69
N GLU A 38 -1.96 -4.92 -15.66
CA GLU A 38 -0.68 -5.42 -16.20
C GLU A 38 0.38 -5.56 -15.10
N LEU A 39 0.48 -4.57 -14.21
CA LEU A 39 1.43 -4.59 -13.09
C LEU A 39 1.18 -5.79 -12.16
N ILE A 40 -0.09 -6.06 -11.84
CA ILE A 40 -0.51 -7.19 -11.02
C ILE A 40 -0.25 -8.52 -11.73
N GLU A 41 -0.59 -8.64 -13.01
CA GLU A 41 -0.36 -9.85 -13.80
C GLU A 41 1.13 -10.22 -13.83
N LEU A 42 1.99 -9.25 -14.10
CA LEU A 42 3.45 -9.44 -14.10
C LEU A 42 4.03 -9.73 -12.71
N ARG A 43 3.44 -9.16 -11.65
CA ARG A 43 3.88 -9.36 -10.27
C ARG A 43 3.50 -10.74 -9.74
N TYR A 44 2.29 -11.19 -10.04
CA TYR A 44 1.70 -12.39 -9.45
C TYR A 44 1.61 -13.55 -10.45
N ASP A 45 2.36 -13.50 -11.56
CA ASP A 45 2.46 -14.59 -12.55
C ASP A 45 1.08 -15.06 -13.05
N GLY A 46 0.16 -14.10 -13.23
CA GLY A 46 -1.22 -14.37 -13.67
C GLY A 46 -2.10 -15.13 -12.66
N ASP A 47 -1.73 -15.18 -11.37
CA ASP A 47 -2.56 -15.81 -10.34
C ASP A 47 -3.93 -15.10 -10.24
N PRO A 48 -5.05 -15.80 -10.47
CA PRO A 48 -6.38 -15.19 -10.59
C PRO A 48 -6.91 -14.59 -9.28
N ARG A 49 -6.23 -14.81 -8.14
CA ARG A 49 -6.59 -14.19 -6.86
C ARG A 49 -6.15 -12.73 -6.77
N TYR A 50 -5.26 -12.30 -7.66
CA TYR A 50 -4.74 -10.94 -7.70
C TYR A 50 -5.21 -10.28 -9.00
N PHE A 51 -6.05 -9.25 -8.87
CA PHE A 51 -6.57 -8.50 -10.00
C PHE A 51 -6.83 -7.04 -9.58
N ALA A 52 -6.75 -6.11 -10.54
CA ALA A 52 -7.14 -4.72 -10.32
C ALA A 52 -8.66 -4.55 -10.41
N ILE A 53 -9.32 -5.41 -11.19
CA ILE A 53 -10.77 -5.43 -11.39
C ILE A 53 -11.22 -6.87 -11.69
N PRO A 54 -12.41 -7.31 -11.21
CA PRO A 54 -12.95 -8.62 -11.56
C PRO A 54 -13.13 -8.77 -13.07
N SER A 55 -12.94 -9.98 -13.58
CA SER A 55 -13.21 -10.29 -14.98
C SER A 55 -14.72 -10.25 -15.29
N VAL A 56 -15.08 -10.20 -16.58
CA VAL A 56 -16.49 -10.29 -16.99
C VAL A 56 -17.12 -11.60 -16.53
N ASP A 57 -16.36 -12.69 -16.52
CA ASP A 57 -16.82 -14.00 -16.05
C ASP A 57 -17.08 -14.01 -14.53
N ASP A 58 -16.20 -13.38 -13.75
CA ASP A 58 -16.42 -13.18 -12.30
C ASP A 58 -17.72 -12.40 -12.06
N LEU A 59 -17.96 -11.34 -12.85
CA LEU A 59 -19.17 -10.53 -12.75
C LEU A 59 -20.44 -11.26 -13.21
N ASP A 60 -20.32 -12.25 -14.12
CA ASP A 60 -21.43 -13.06 -14.61
C ASP A 60 -21.79 -14.20 -13.65
N THR A 61 -20.79 -14.72 -12.92
CA THR A 61 -20.94 -15.89 -12.05
C THR A 61 -21.14 -15.53 -10.58
N PHE A 62 -20.70 -14.35 -10.13
CA PHE A 62 -20.86 -13.92 -8.76
C PHE A 62 -22.33 -13.60 -8.42
N GLY A 63 -22.86 -14.32 -7.43
CA GLY A 63 -24.24 -14.17 -6.95
C GLY A 63 -24.33 -13.56 -5.56
N LEU A 64 -25.47 -12.94 -5.26
CA LEU A 64 -25.75 -12.35 -3.94
C LEU A 64 -25.63 -13.37 -2.80
N GLU A 65 -26.04 -14.62 -3.05
CA GLU A 65 -25.95 -15.68 -2.04
C GLU A 65 -24.50 -16.01 -1.70
N ARG A 66 -23.63 -16.14 -2.70
CA ARG A 66 -22.20 -16.37 -2.46
C ARG A 66 -21.57 -15.21 -1.69
N GLY A 67 -21.99 -13.98 -1.97
CA GLY A 67 -21.58 -12.82 -1.19
C GLY A 67 -22.03 -12.88 0.28
N ARG A 68 -23.24 -13.38 0.55
CA ARG A 68 -23.75 -13.60 1.92
C ARG A 68 -22.96 -14.70 2.64
N GLU A 69 -22.67 -15.80 1.96
CA GLU A 69 -21.84 -16.88 2.49
C GLU A 69 -20.44 -16.37 2.87
N ILE A 70 -19.74 -15.71 1.95
CA ILE A 70 -18.40 -15.14 2.20
C ILE A 70 -18.43 -14.14 3.36
N PHE A 71 -19.47 -13.28 3.42
CA PHE A 71 -19.62 -12.34 4.53
C PHE A 71 -19.79 -13.07 5.86
N ALA A 72 -20.62 -14.12 5.92
CA ALA A 72 -20.83 -14.89 7.13
C ALA A 72 -19.58 -15.70 7.54
N GLU A 73 -18.82 -16.22 6.56
CA GLU A 73 -17.56 -16.94 6.78
C GLU A 73 -16.52 -16.07 7.49
N HIS A 74 -16.39 -14.78 7.13
CA HIS A 74 -15.34 -13.88 7.66
C HIS A 74 -15.80 -12.86 8.70
N PHE A 75 -17.09 -12.51 8.71
CA PHE A 75 -17.65 -11.46 9.58
C PHE A 75 -18.84 -11.95 10.39
N GLY A 76 -19.15 -13.25 10.39
CA GLY A 76 -20.23 -13.85 11.17
C GLY A 76 -19.82 -14.23 12.60
N ASP A 77 -18.52 -14.41 12.84
CA ASP A 77 -17.91 -14.81 14.11
C ASP A 77 -16.95 -13.70 14.59
N ALA A 78 -17.08 -13.27 15.85
CA ALA A 78 -16.25 -12.24 16.46
C ALA A 78 -15.14 -12.79 17.37
N SER A 79 -14.86 -14.09 17.34
CA SER A 79 -13.94 -14.75 18.28
C SER A 79 -12.52 -14.20 18.22
N ASP A 80 -12.05 -13.82 17.04
CA ASP A 80 -10.72 -13.24 16.79
C ASP A 80 -10.78 -11.73 16.50
N PHE A 81 -11.95 -11.09 16.67
CA PHE A 81 -12.10 -9.65 16.46
C PHE A 81 -11.56 -8.86 17.66
N VAL A 82 -10.73 -7.86 17.34
CA VAL A 82 -10.26 -6.86 18.31
C VAL A 82 -10.94 -5.52 18.04
N PHE A 83 -11.69 -5.01 19.01
CA PHE A 83 -12.31 -3.69 18.95
C PHE A 83 -11.52 -2.69 19.77
N VAL A 84 -11.05 -1.61 19.13
CA VAL A 84 -10.23 -0.58 19.76
C VAL A 84 -10.94 0.76 19.73
N PHE A 85 -10.86 1.50 20.83
CA PHE A 85 -11.47 2.82 21.00
C PHE A 85 -10.41 3.82 21.43
N ALA A 86 -10.35 4.96 20.75
CA ALA A 86 -9.57 6.12 21.17
C ALA A 86 -10.39 7.40 21.07
N GLY A 87 -10.48 8.15 22.15
CA GLY A 87 -11.26 9.38 22.23
C GLY A 87 -11.50 9.85 23.65
N ASP A 88 -12.30 10.91 23.76
CA ASP A 88 -12.74 11.47 25.04
C ASP A 88 -14.08 10.85 25.44
N PHE A 89 -14.03 9.77 26.23
CA PHE A 89 -15.20 9.04 26.69
C PHE A 89 -15.02 8.58 28.14
N ASP A 90 -16.15 8.40 28.84
CA ASP A 90 -16.16 7.78 30.16
C ASP A 90 -15.88 6.26 30.01
N PRO A 91 -14.82 5.73 30.66
CA PRO A 91 -14.49 4.30 30.60
C PRO A 91 -15.65 3.38 31.02
N ASP A 92 -16.41 3.76 32.04
CA ASP A 92 -17.53 2.95 32.55
C ASP A 92 -18.70 2.93 31.55
N GLU A 93 -18.87 4.00 30.77
CA GLU A 93 -19.85 4.07 29.70
C GLU A 93 -19.44 3.19 28.52
N ILE A 94 -18.19 3.26 28.06
CA ILE A 94 -17.71 2.42 26.96
C ILE A 94 -17.73 0.95 27.33
N GLU A 95 -17.33 0.58 28.55
CA GLU A 95 -17.43 -0.81 28.98
C GLU A 95 -18.88 -1.31 28.92
N ARG A 96 -19.82 -0.53 29.45
CA ARG A 96 -21.25 -0.88 29.43
C ARG A 96 -21.79 -0.99 28.01
N LEU A 97 -21.42 -0.09 27.10
CA LEU A 97 -21.86 -0.11 25.71
C LEU A 97 -21.23 -1.28 24.94
N SER A 98 -19.94 -1.54 25.15
CA SER A 98 -19.23 -2.68 24.55
C SER A 98 -19.82 -4.00 25.01
N ALA A 99 -20.10 -4.18 26.31
CA ALA A 99 -20.79 -5.37 26.81
C ALA A 99 -22.17 -5.56 26.18
N ARG A 100 -22.89 -4.46 25.93
CA ARG A 100 -24.24 -4.49 25.34
C ARG A 100 -24.26 -4.79 23.84
N TYR A 101 -23.26 -4.31 23.08
CA TYR A 101 -23.30 -4.33 21.61
C TYR A 101 -22.25 -5.23 20.96
N LEU A 102 -21.10 -5.41 21.60
CA LEU A 102 -19.98 -6.22 21.10
C LEU A 102 -19.91 -7.56 21.86
N GLY A 103 -20.08 -7.53 23.18
CA GLY A 103 -20.13 -8.74 24.01
C GLY A 103 -21.33 -9.65 23.76
N THR A 104 -22.25 -9.26 22.87
CA THR A 104 -23.40 -10.06 22.44
C THR A 104 -23.27 -10.57 21.00
N LEU A 105 -22.13 -10.32 20.33
CA LEU A 105 -21.87 -10.83 18.99
C LEU A 105 -21.63 -12.36 19.05
N PRO A 106 -21.93 -13.10 17.96
CA PRO A 106 -21.58 -14.51 17.87
C PRO A 106 -20.06 -14.68 17.98
N ALA A 107 -19.63 -15.70 18.71
CA ALA A 107 -18.23 -16.04 18.91
C ALA A 107 -18.13 -17.57 19.09
N ASP A 108 -18.14 -18.31 17.99
CA ASP A 108 -18.20 -19.77 17.97
C ASP A 108 -16.80 -20.42 18.07
N GLY A 109 -15.75 -19.61 18.28
CA GLY A 109 -14.37 -20.02 18.46
C GLY A 109 -13.59 -20.24 17.16
N VAL A 110 -14.06 -19.69 16.04
CA VAL A 110 -13.32 -19.71 14.78
C VAL A 110 -12.23 -18.64 14.82
N GLU A 111 -10.99 -19.03 14.51
CA GLU A 111 -9.85 -18.11 14.38
C GLU A 111 -9.28 -18.25 12.96
N ASP A 112 -9.04 -17.13 12.29
CA ASP A 112 -8.39 -17.10 10.98
C ASP A 112 -6.87 -17.34 11.08
N GLU A 113 -6.32 -18.08 10.11
CA GLU A 113 -4.88 -18.31 9.99
C GLU A 113 -4.29 -17.59 8.77
N PHE A 114 -3.10 -16.99 8.93
CA PHE A 114 -2.38 -16.36 7.83
C PHE A 114 -1.69 -17.39 6.95
N ALA A 115 -1.99 -17.39 5.64
CA ALA A 115 -1.33 -18.24 4.67
C ALA A 115 -0.50 -17.42 3.65
N ASP A 116 0.80 -17.69 3.57
CA ASP A 116 1.66 -17.15 2.50
C ASP A 116 1.40 -17.93 1.21
N THR A 117 0.45 -17.41 0.43
CA THR A 117 0.04 -18.01 -0.83
C THR A 117 0.43 -17.18 -2.05
N ALA A 118 1.07 -16.02 -1.84
CA ALA A 118 1.46 -15.14 -2.93
C ALA A 118 2.61 -15.77 -3.74
N PRO A 119 2.53 -15.78 -5.07
CA PRO A 119 3.70 -16.07 -5.90
C PRO A 119 4.91 -15.20 -5.51
N ALA A 120 6.09 -15.82 -5.54
CA ALA A 120 7.33 -15.11 -5.24
C ALA A 120 7.52 -13.93 -6.22
N PRO A 121 7.99 -12.76 -5.75
CA PRO A 121 8.21 -11.62 -6.63
C PRO A 121 9.30 -11.92 -7.68
N PRO A 122 9.26 -11.26 -8.85
CA PRO A 122 10.27 -11.44 -9.88
C PRO A 122 11.69 -11.12 -9.38
N THR A 123 12.65 -11.98 -9.69
CA THR A 123 14.07 -11.79 -9.33
C THR A 123 14.90 -11.14 -10.45
N THR A 124 14.26 -10.80 -11.57
CA THR A 124 14.81 -10.10 -12.72
C THR A 124 13.89 -8.95 -13.10
N PRO A 125 14.34 -7.94 -13.86
CA PRO A 125 13.44 -6.91 -14.38
C PRO A 125 12.37 -7.55 -15.27
N THR A 126 11.11 -7.38 -14.90
CA THR A 126 9.93 -7.80 -15.67
C THR A 126 9.25 -6.54 -16.18
N ARG A 127 9.04 -6.43 -17.50
CA ARG A 127 8.52 -5.21 -18.13
C ARG A 127 7.25 -5.48 -18.95
N GLY A 128 6.27 -4.61 -18.80
CA GLY A 128 5.03 -4.58 -19.60
C GLY A 128 4.83 -3.24 -20.28
N GLU A 129 4.13 -3.27 -21.41
CA GLU A 129 3.71 -2.08 -22.15
C GLU A 129 2.20 -2.10 -22.35
N VAL A 130 1.53 -1.02 -21.96
CA VAL A 130 0.08 -0.87 -22.06
C VAL A 130 -0.24 0.33 -22.94
N GLN A 131 -1.12 0.13 -23.91
CA GLN A 131 -1.68 1.21 -24.73
C GLN A 131 -3.11 1.52 -24.28
N ALA A 132 -3.31 2.62 -23.57
CA ALA A 132 -4.62 3.03 -23.07
C ALA A 132 -4.73 4.55 -22.92
N GLY A 133 -5.95 5.07 -23.01
CA GLY A 133 -6.20 6.52 -22.97
C GLY A 133 -5.74 7.24 -24.24
N THR A 134 -5.76 8.58 -24.19
CA THR A 134 -5.62 9.42 -25.39
C THR A 134 -4.59 10.53 -25.30
N GLU A 135 -4.02 10.83 -24.12
CA GLU A 135 -3.21 12.06 -23.96
C GLU A 135 -1.89 11.87 -23.19
N GLN A 136 -1.87 11.10 -22.10
CA GLN A 136 -0.72 11.07 -21.19
C GLN A 136 -0.09 9.69 -21.13
N GLY A 137 1.23 9.66 -21.02
CA GLY A 137 2.00 8.46 -20.73
C GLY A 137 2.39 8.40 -19.25
N SER A 138 2.74 7.20 -18.77
CA SER A 138 3.36 7.05 -17.46
C SER A 138 4.29 5.85 -17.42
N VAL A 139 5.20 5.85 -16.45
CA VAL A 139 5.93 4.64 -16.06
C VAL A 139 5.64 4.36 -14.60
N THR A 140 5.36 3.08 -14.30
CA THR A 140 5.10 2.58 -12.96
C THR A 140 6.11 1.49 -12.62
N TYR A 141 6.67 1.54 -11.43
CA TYR A 141 7.55 0.52 -10.88
C TYR A 141 6.94 -0.07 -9.60
N LEU A 142 7.11 -1.38 -9.45
CA LEU A 142 6.81 -2.11 -8.22
C LEU A 142 8.03 -2.92 -7.78
N TRP A 143 8.43 -2.73 -6.53
CA TRP A 143 9.37 -3.58 -5.83
C TRP A 143 8.66 -4.26 -4.66
N ASN A 144 8.98 -5.53 -4.44
CA ASN A 144 8.57 -6.26 -3.24
C ASN A 144 9.82 -6.88 -2.65
N ALA A 145 10.32 -6.32 -1.56
CA ALA A 145 11.56 -6.73 -0.93
C ALA A 145 11.30 -7.31 0.47
N PRO A 146 11.99 -8.39 0.87
CA PRO A 146 11.93 -8.85 2.25
C PRO A 146 12.47 -7.76 3.18
N ALA A 147 11.86 -7.62 4.35
CA ALA A 147 12.26 -6.63 5.35
C ALA A 147 12.14 -7.20 6.76
N ASN A 148 12.66 -6.48 7.75
CA ASN A 148 12.28 -6.72 9.14
C ASN A 148 11.04 -5.90 9.46
N TYR A 149 10.12 -6.46 10.23
CA TYR A 149 8.97 -5.72 10.72
C TYR A 149 9.31 -5.16 12.11
N ASP A 150 9.94 -3.99 12.13
CA ASP A 150 10.31 -3.28 13.35
C ASP A 150 10.28 -1.75 13.14
N GLU A 151 10.23 -1.01 14.25
CA GLU A 151 10.14 0.46 14.23
C GLU A 151 11.37 1.15 13.61
N THR A 152 12.55 0.53 13.65
CA THR A 152 13.73 1.10 13.01
C THR A 152 13.61 1.02 11.50
N THR A 153 13.12 -0.11 10.98
CA THR A 153 12.84 -0.33 9.57
C THR A 153 11.72 0.56 9.09
N ARG A 154 10.60 0.65 9.85
CA ARG A 154 9.50 1.58 9.59
C ARG A 154 10.00 3.02 9.47
N MET A 155 10.78 3.49 10.44
CA MET A 155 11.31 4.85 10.45
C MET A 155 12.30 5.10 9.29
N THR A 156 13.20 4.15 9.01
CA THR A 156 14.17 4.25 7.90
C THR A 156 13.45 4.29 6.55
N MET A 157 12.39 3.48 6.38
CA MET A 157 11.53 3.48 5.20
C MET A 157 10.85 4.84 5.02
N ARG A 158 10.32 5.45 6.08
CA ARG A 158 9.69 6.77 6.04
C ARG A 158 10.67 7.88 5.62
N TYR A 159 11.92 7.83 6.11
CA TYR A 159 12.97 8.71 5.62
C TYR A 159 13.21 8.51 4.11
N LEU A 160 13.36 7.26 3.68
CA LEU A 160 13.63 6.91 2.29
C LEU A 160 12.49 7.36 1.36
N GLU A 161 11.24 7.12 1.73
CA GLU A 161 10.05 7.55 0.98
C GLU A 161 10.04 9.07 0.74
N ILE A 162 10.28 9.86 1.80
CA ILE A 162 10.36 11.32 1.71
C ILE A 162 11.51 11.76 0.80
N ILE A 163 12.67 11.12 0.89
CA ILE A 163 13.84 11.46 0.08
C ILE A 163 13.62 11.11 -1.39
N VAL A 164 13.09 9.92 -1.69
CA VAL A 164 12.73 9.54 -3.06
C VAL A 164 11.71 10.56 -3.61
N ALA A 165 10.66 10.89 -2.86
CA ALA A 165 9.68 11.89 -3.27
C ALA A 165 10.31 13.26 -3.55
N GLN A 166 11.29 13.70 -2.75
CA GLN A 166 12.06 14.93 -3.01
C GLN A 166 12.82 14.85 -4.33
N ARG A 167 13.58 13.77 -4.54
CA ARG A 167 14.37 13.55 -5.76
C ARG A 167 13.52 13.52 -7.01
N LEU A 168 12.38 12.84 -6.98
CA LEU A 168 11.44 12.78 -8.09
C LEU A 168 10.87 14.16 -8.45
N ARG A 169 10.56 14.99 -7.45
CA ARG A 169 10.08 16.37 -7.67
C ARG A 169 11.15 17.25 -8.31
N VAL A 170 12.42 17.11 -7.92
CA VAL A 170 13.53 17.84 -8.53
C VAL A 170 13.74 17.38 -9.97
N LEU A 171 13.79 16.06 -10.20
CA LEU A 171 13.93 15.46 -11.52
C LEU A 171 12.87 15.99 -12.49
N LEU A 172 11.60 15.99 -12.09
CA LEU A 172 10.51 16.49 -12.93
C LEU A 172 10.62 18.00 -13.24
N ARG A 173 11.05 18.81 -12.27
CA ARG A 173 11.24 20.26 -12.47
C ARG A 173 12.38 20.55 -13.45
N GLU A 174 13.51 19.86 -13.29
CA GLU A 174 14.73 20.12 -14.07
C GLU A 174 14.67 19.52 -15.47
N GLN A 175 14.22 18.27 -15.59
CA GLN A 175 14.19 17.58 -16.89
C GLN A 175 12.97 18.01 -17.70
N LEU A 176 11.80 18.09 -17.08
CA LEU A 176 10.56 18.06 -17.85
C LEU A 176 9.85 19.41 -17.98
N SER A 177 10.18 20.42 -17.15
CA SER A 177 9.38 21.66 -17.04
C SER A 177 7.86 21.39 -16.93
N ALA A 178 7.51 20.20 -16.43
CA ALA A 178 6.19 19.63 -16.62
C ALA A 178 5.37 19.68 -15.34
N THR A 179 4.05 19.74 -15.51
CA THR A 179 3.04 19.85 -14.44
C THR A 179 2.75 18.50 -13.76
N TYR A 180 3.47 17.43 -14.12
CA TYR A 180 3.21 16.09 -13.59
C TYR A 180 3.63 15.98 -12.13
N SER A 181 2.85 15.21 -11.37
CA SER A 181 3.14 14.91 -9.97
C SER A 181 3.68 13.50 -9.88
N PRO A 182 4.92 13.29 -9.37
CA PRO A 182 5.42 11.97 -9.12
C PRO A 182 4.71 11.40 -7.89
N PHE A 183 4.53 10.09 -7.89
CA PHE A 183 4.01 9.37 -6.75
C PHE A 183 5.00 8.31 -6.33
N VAL A 184 5.27 8.22 -5.03
CA VAL A 184 5.98 7.10 -4.42
C VAL A 184 5.26 6.76 -3.12
N SER A 185 5.07 5.47 -2.88
CA SER A 185 4.51 4.92 -1.67
C SER A 185 5.37 3.74 -1.24
N MET A 186 5.69 3.68 0.05
CA MET A 186 6.37 2.52 0.65
C MET A 186 5.52 1.97 1.79
N THR A 187 5.20 0.69 1.73
CA THR A 187 4.37 0.01 2.74
C THR A 187 5.19 -1.10 3.37
N LEU A 188 5.33 -1.06 4.70
CA LEU A 188 5.91 -2.13 5.48
C LEU A 188 4.78 -3.09 5.90
N ASN A 189 4.77 -4.28 5.30
CA ASN A 189 3.82 -5.33 5.62
C ASN A 189 4.43 -6.29 6.64
N GLU A 190 3.63 -6.76 7.59
CA GLU A 190 4.04 -7.77 8.57
C GLU A 190 3.73 -9.19 8.09
N LEU A 191 2.51 -9.38 7.59
CA LEU A 191 1.89 -10.67 7.32
C LEU A 191 1.62 -10.84 5.83
N PRO A 192 1.60 -12.09 5.33
CA PRO A 192 1.97 -13.33 6.03
C PRO A 192 3.49 -13.48 6.23
N ARG A 193 4.26 -12.56 5.66
CA ARG A 193 5.71 -12.45 5.82
C ARG A 193 6.13 -10.98 5.73
N PRO A 194 7.14 -10.55 6.50
CA PRO A 194 7.60 -9.17 6.45
C PRO A 194 8.16 -8.74 5.08
N THR A 195 7.55 -7.72 4.47
CA THR A 195 8.04 -7.10 3.23
C THR A 195 7.97 -5.59 3.29
N ILE A 196 8.80 -4.92 2.49
CA ILE A 196 8.52 -3.56 2.04
C ILE A 196 8.11 -3.61 0.58
N ASP A 197 6.90 -3.12 0.32
CA ASP A 197 6.38 -2.93 -1.01
C ASP A 197 6.56 -1.47 -1.40
N THR A 198 7.30 -1.23 -2.49
CA THR A 198 7.48 0.12 -3.03
C THR A 198 6.75 0.25 -4.35
N TYR A 199 5.82 1.20 -4.41
CA TYR A 199 5.16 1.62 -5.63
C TYR A 199 5.65 3.00 -6.03
N LEU A 200 6.08 3.18 -7.28
CA LEU A 200 6.53 4.46 -7.81
C LEU A 200 5.92 4.69 -9.18
N GLN A 201 5.34 5.87 -9.40
CA GLN A 201 4.77 6.26 -10.68
C GLN A 201 5.20 7.67 -11.08
N ILE A 202 5.54 7.83 -12.36
CA ILE A 202 5.83 9.13 -12.97
C ILE A 202 5.02 9.27 -14.25
N GLY A 203 4.19 10.32 -14.31
CA GLY A 203 3.53 10.75 -15.55
C GLY A 203 4.47 11.59 -16.41
N SER A 204 4.38 11.45 -17.73
CA SER A 204 5.16 12.21 -18.70
C SER A 204 4.45 12.27 -20.05
N ASP A 205 4.85 13.24 -20.88
CA ASP A 205 4.58 13.17 -22.32
C ASP A 205 5.14 11.84 -22.88
N PRO A 206 4.39 11.12 -23.74
CA PRO A 206 4.81 9.80 -24.24
C PRO A 206 6.15 9.82 -24.97
N GLU A 207 6.42 10.89 -25.72
CA GLU A 207 7.68 11.07 -26.47
C GLU A 207 8.91 11.20 -25.56
N ARG A 208 8.69 11.62 -24.31
CA ARG A 208 9.75 11.87 -23.32
C ARG A 208 9.91 10.73 -22.33
N LEU A 209 8.98 9.76 -22.28
CA LEU A 209 9.04 8.64 -21.35
C LEU A 209 10.41 7.94 -21.30
N PRO A 210 11.09 7.65 -22.44
CA PRO A 210 12.42 7.04 -22.39
C PRO A 210 13.45 7.89 -21.61
N GLU A 211 13.46 9.22 -21.83
CA GLU A 211 14.34 10.16 -21.11
C GLU A 211 14.02 10.17 -19.60
N VAL A 212 12.73 10.16 -19.24
CA VAL A 212 12.29 10.13 -17.84
C VAL A 212 12.71 8.84 -17.15
N ILE A 213 12.55 7.71 -17.83
CA ILE A 213 12.92 6.38 -17.32
C ILE A 213 14.42 6.31 -17.06
N ASP A 214 15.24 6.80 -17.99
CA ASP A 214 16.70 6.80 -17.84
C ASP A 214 17.15 7.73 -16.72
N ALA A 215 16.56 8.93 -16.63
CA ALA A 215 16.83 9.86 -15.53
C ALA A 215 16.42 9.31 -14.17
N LEU A 216 15.27 8.63 -14.08
CA LEU A 216 14.80 7.97 -12.86
C LEU A 216 15.78 6.88 -12.42
N ARG A 217 16.17 5.99 -13.33
CA ARG A 217 17.11 4.90 -13.02
C ARG A 217 18.44 5.45 -12.54
N ALA A 218 18.98 6.46 -13.22
CA ALA A 218 20.21 7.14 -12.80
C ALA A 218 20.09 7.79 -11.41
N ASN A 219 18.94 8.41 -11.11
CA ASN A 219 18.69 9.01 -9.80
C ASN A 219 18.63 7.96 -8.67
N LEU A 220 17.96 6.83 -8.92
CA LEU A 220 17.90 5.72 -7.98
C LEU A 220 19.26 5.00 -7.84
N ASP A 221 20.04 4.89 -8.92
CA ASP A 221 21.40 4.35 -8.90
C ASP A 221 22.32 5.19 -8.02
N ASP A 222 22.26 6.52 -8.16
CA ASP A 222 22.98 7.43 -7.28
C ASP A 222 22.55 7.25 -5.82
N LEU A 223 21.23 7.21 -5.54
CA LEU A 223 20.74 7.02 -4.17
C LEU A 223 21.26 5.71 -3.54
N ARG A 224 21.32 4.61 -4.31
CA ARG A 224 21.90 3.34 -3.86
C ARG A 224 23.41 3.46 -3.61
N ALA A 225 24.13 4.13 -4.51
CA ALA A 225 25.59 4.16 -4.50
C ALA A 225 26.18 5.17 -3.49
N THR A 226 25.55 6.33 -3.34
CA THR A 226 26.08 7.47 -2.58
C THR A 226 25.21 7.87 -1.39
N GLY A 227 23.96 7.40 -1.35
CA GLY A 227 23.00 7.75 -0.32
C GLY A 227 22.37 9.13 -0.51
N PRO A 228 21.54 9.58 0.44
CA PRO A 228 20.97 10.91 0.40
C PRO A 228 22.02 11.98 0.71
N THR A 229 21.88 13.14 0.07
CA THR A 229 22.67 14.32 0.42
C THR A 229 22.32 14.79 1.84
N GLY A 230 23.24 15.52 2.47
CA GLY A 230 23.00 16.07 3.81
C GLY A 230 21.75 16.97 3.88
N SER A 231 21.44 17.70 2.81
CA SER A 231 20.23 18.54 2.71
C SER A 231 18.94 17.73 2.57
N GLU A 232 18.94 16.67 1.75
CA GLU A 232 17.77 15.78 1.59
C GLU A 232 17.45 15.09 2.91
N PHE A 233 18.48 14.58 3.59
CA PHE A 233 18.34 13.93 4.88
C PHE A 233 17.86 14.89 5.98
N ALA A 234 18.41 16.10 6.05
CA ALA A 234 17.99 17.11 7.02
C ALA A 234 16.52 17.53 6.81
N THR A 235 16.10 17.69 5.54
CA THR A 235 14.72 18.03 5.18
C THR A 235 13.75 16.90 5.57
N ALA A 236 14.12 15.65 5.27
CA ALA A 236 13.31 14.49 5.66
C ALA A 236 13.15 14.38 7.18
N ARG A 237 14.23 14.63 7.93
CA ARG A 237 14.20 14.66 9.40
C ARG A 237 13.26 15.72 9.93
N GLU A 238 13.32 16.94 9.39
CA GLU A 238 12.46 18.04 9.81
C GLU A 238 10.98 17.72 9.54
N GLN A 239 10.68 17.20 8.35
CA GLN A 239 9.33 16.79 7.97
C GLN A 239 8.79 15.71 8.91
N LEU A 240 9.55 14.64 9.17
CA LEU A 240 9.15 13.57 10.10
C LEU A 240 8.98 14.08 11.53
N THR A 241 9.87 14.96 11.98
CA THR A 241 9.75 15.58 13.32
C THR A 241 8.44 16.35 13.45
N SER A 242 8.04 17.09 12.41
CA SER A 242 6.77 17.81 12.40
C SER A 242 5.57 16.87 12.30
N GLU A 243 5.65 15.79 11.51
CA GLU A 243 4.57 14.81 11.34
C GLU A 243 4.25 14.14 12.68
N PHE A 244 5.27 13.69 13.42
CA PHE A 244 5.07 13.01 14.71
C PHE A 244 4.68 13.92 15.87
N GLN A 245 4.58 15.24 15.66
CA GLN A 245 3.95 16.14 16.63
C GLN A 245 2.42 16.13 16.52
N LEU A 246 1.88 15.57 15.43
CA LEU A 246 0.45 15.43 15.22
C LEU A 246 0.03 14.04 15.68
N VAL A 247 -0.59 13.98 16.84
CA VAL A 247 -1.21 12.74 17.36
C VAL A 247 -2.71 12.92 17.34
N ASP A 248 -3.40 11.99 16.69
CA ASP A 248 -4.85 11.93 16.66
C ASP A 248 -5.35 10.57 17.18
N ASN A 249 -6.68 10.43 17.25
CA ASN A 249 -7.30 9.19 17.73
C ASN A 249 -7.02 8.01 16.79
N GLY A 250 -6.82 8.23 15.48
CA GLY A 250 -6.47 7.18 14.52
C GLY A 250 -5.14 6.55 14.87
N LEU A 251 -4.12 7.38 15.13
CA LEU A 251 -2.80 6.91 15.53
C LEU A 251 -2.82 6.11 16.85
N TYR A 252 -3.66 6.51 17.81
CA TYR A 252 -3.84 5.71 19.03
C TYR A 252 -4.51 4.37 18.74
N MET A 253 -5.52 4.33 17.88
CA MET A 253 -6.17 3.07 17.51
C MET A 253 -5.21 2.13 16.80
N ASP A 254 -4.41 2.63 15.85
CA ASP A 254 -3.42 1.83 15.13
C ASP A 254 -2.36 1.25 16.08
N ALA A 255 -1.85 2.07 17.01
CA ALA A 255 -0.89 1.60 18.01
C ALA A 255 -1.50 0.54 18.94
N LEU A 256 -2.73 0.75 19.42
CA LEU A 256 -3.42 -0.22 20.27
C LEU A 256 -3.71 -1.54 19.54
N LEU A 257 -4.15 -1.48 18.29
CA LEU A 257 -4.31 -2.66 17.44
C LEU A 257 -2.99 -3.42 17.29
N TYR A 258 -1.90 -2.70 17.01
CA TYR A 258 -0.56 -3.28 16.91
C TYR A 258 -0.16 -4.06 18.17
N TYR A 259 -0.38 -3.51 19.37
CA TYR A 259 -0.05 -4.21 20.62
C TYR A 259 -0.88 -5.46 20.90
N THR A 260 -2.07 -5.58 20.31
CA THR A 260 -2.88 -6.79 20.49
C THR A 260 -2.22 -8.02 19.86
N THR A 261 -1.44 -7.83 18.79
CA THR A 261 -0.62 -8.89 18.18
C THR A 261 0.85 -8.85 18.64
N HIS A 262 1.30 -7.74 19.26
CA HIS A 262 2.67 -7.53 19.75
C HIS A 262 2.74 -7.19 21.26
N PRO A 263 2.21 -8.03 22.17
CA PRO A 263 2.06 -7.67 23.59
C PRO A 263 3.38 -7.49 24.36
N ASN A 264 4.52 -7.86 23.76
CA ASN A 264 5.84 -7.74 24.37
C ASN A 264 6.56 -6.44 23.99
N GLU A 265 5.99 -5.63 23.09
CA GLU A 265 6.59 -4.36 22.68
C GLU A 265 6.25 -3.22 23.65
N ASP A 266 7.06 -2.15 23.62
CA ASP A 266 6.90 -1.01 24.52
C ASP A 266 5.61 -0.26 24.17
N PRO A 267 4.59 -0.18 25.05
CA PRO A 267 3.29 0.47 24.80
C PRO A 267 3.37 1.98 24.53
N ASN A 268 4.54 2.61 24.73
CA ASN A 268 4.77 4.03 24.50
C ASN A 268 5.49 4.33 23.18
N GLU A 269 5.24 3.54 22.13
CA GLU A 269 5.86 3.73 20.81
C GLU A 269 5.60 5.13 20.25
N LEU A 270 4.36 5.64 20.35
CA LEU A 270 4.02 7.00 19.90
C LEU A 270 4.86 8.09 20.60
N GLY A 271 5.12 7.93 21.89
CA GLY A 271 5.99 8.83 22.65
C GLY A 271 7.49 8.67 22.32
N ALA A 272 7.89 7.50 21.82
CA ALA A 272 9.26 7.19 21.44
C ALA A 272 9.61 7.62 20.00
N ARG A 273 8.63 7.79 19.10
CA ARG A 273 8.82 8.17 17.69
C ARG A 273 9.75 9.38 17.49
N PRO A 274 9.62 10.50 18.24
CA PRO A 274 10.55 11.63 18.11
C PRO A 274 12.01 11.27 18.41
N LEU A 275 12.26 10.31 19.30
CA LEU A 275 13.61 9.82 19.61
C LEU A 275 14.14 8.93 18.49
N LEU A 276 13.28 8.13 17.87
CA LEU A 276 13.64 7.25 16.74
C LEU A 276 14.06 8.05 15.51
N VAL A 277 13.39 9.17 15.23
CA VAL A 277 13.77 10.09 14.14
C VAL A 277 15.24 10.52 14.26
N GLY A 278 15.73 10.78 15.47
CA GLY A 278 17.12 11.19 15.72
C GLY A 278 18.15 10.07 15.68
N ARG A 279 17.73 8.79 15.63
CA ARG A 279 18.62 7.61 15.61
C ARG A 279 18.95 7.12 14.21
N ILE A 280 18.11 7.42 13.22
CA ILE A 280 18.35 7.04 11.83
C ILE A 280 19.51 7.88 11.26
N SER A 281 20.41 7.24 10.52
CA SER A 281 21.49 7.88 9.80
C SER A 281 21.27 7.85 8.28
N ALA A 282 21.96 8.71 7.54
CA ALA A 282 21.95 8.69 6.08
C ALA A 282 22.45 7.35 5.51
N ALA A 283 23.37 6.67 6.21
CA ALA A 283 23.88 5.36 5.82
C ALA A 283 22.81 4.26 5.96
N ASP A 284 21.94 4.34 6.98
CA ASP A 284 20.83 3.40 7.14
C ASP A 284 19.83 3.55 5.99
N VAL A 285 19.52 4.80 5.62
CA VAL A 285 18.66 5.10 4.47
C VAL A 285 19.25 4.59 3.16
N GLN A 286 20.54 4.79 2.95
CA GLN A 286 21.25 4.26 1.78
C GLN A 286 21.19 2.73 1.73
N ALA A 287 21.49 2.07 2.85
CA ALA A 287 21.47 0.62 2.95
C ALA A 287 20.07 0.06 2.66
N LEU A 288 19.03 0.69 3.20
CA LEU A 288 17.64 0.31 2.91
C LEU A 288 17.31 0.52 1.43
N ALA A 289 17.70 1.65 0.84
CA ALA A 289 17.48 1.91 -0.59
C ALA A 289 18.11 0.83 -1.49
N ALA A 290 19.33 0.41 -1.17
CA ALA A 290 20.01 -0.68 -1.87
C ALA A 290 19.30 -2.03 -1.71
N ALA A 291 18.69 -2.28 -0.55
CA ALA A 291 17.97 -3.52 -0.26
C ALA A 291 16.59 -3.59 -0.91
N ILE A 292 15.81 -2.49 -0.88
CA ILE A 292 14.40 -2.51 -1.27
C ILE A 292 14.13 -1.98 -2.69
N LEU A 293 15.08 -1.25 -3.29
CA LEU A 293 14.99 -0.73 -4.66
C LEU A 293 16.07 -1.34 -5.56
N PRO A 294 16.24 -2.67 -5.63
CA PRO A 294 17.28 -3.28 -6.46
C PRO A 294 17.11 -2.92 -7.94
N ALA A 295 18.22 -2.63 -8.61
CA ALA A 295 18.25 -2.28 -10.04
C ALA A 295 17.99 -3.47 -10.97
N ASN A 296 17.93 -4.69 -10.42
CA ASN A 296 17.83 -5.95 -11.16
C ASN A 296 16.62 -6.81 -10.76
N ALA A 297 15.71 -6.33 -9.91
CA ALA A 297 14.52 -7.09 -9.52
C ALA A 297 13.36 -6.14 -9.28
N TYR A 298 12.49 -5.99 -10.29
CA TYR A 298 11.31 -5.12 -10.23
C TYR A 298 10.32 -5.49 -11.33
N VAL A 299 9.08 -5.04 -11.16
CA VAL A 299 8.10 -4.96 -12.24
C VAL A 299 8.05 -3.51 -12.71
N GLU A 300 8.06 -3.30 -14.03
CA GLU A 300 7.94 -1.99 -14.67
C GLU A 300 6.82 -2.06 -15.71
N VAL A 301 5.87 -1.13 -15.65
CA VAL A 301 4.82 -0.99 -16.66
C VAL A 301 4.89 0.40 -17.25
N THR A 302 5.04 0.47 -18.57
CA THR A 302 4.95 1.71 -19.32
C THR A 302 3.56 1.82 -19.94
N LEU A 303 2.88 2.92 -19.68
CA LEU A 303 1.60 3.29 -20.26
C LEU A 303 1.81 4.35 -21.34
N THR A 304 1.28 4.13 -22.54
CA THR A 304 1.21 5.11 -23.62
C THR A 304 -0.22 5.26 -24.13
N PRO A 305 -0.59 6.44 -24.69
CA PRO A 305 -1.86 6.62 -25.38
C PRO A 305 -2.04 5.70 -26.59
N ARG A 306 -3.29 5.43 -26.95
CA ARG A 306 -3.68 4.69 -28.16
C ARG A 306 -3.64 5.54 -29.43
#